data_AF-A0A815WEK1-F1
#
_entry.id   AF-A0A815WEK1-F1
#
_cell.length_a   1.000
_cell.length_b   1.000
_cell.length_c   1.000
_cell.angle_alpha   90.00
_cell.angle_beta   90.00
_cell.angle_gamma   90.00
#
_symmetry.space_group_name_H-M   'P 1'
#
loop_
_entity.id
_entity.type
_entity.pdbx_description
1 polymer ?
#
loop_
_entity_poly.entity_id
_entity_poly.type
_entity_poly.pdbx_seq_one_letter_code
_entity_poly.pdbx_strand_id
1 'polypeptide(L)'
;GEIGREMYIVNHGKLDVFIDDKRIAGLEDGAVFGEISLLEVAGGNRRTADVISRGFSTLFTLHKADLNDQLKDFPEAGKILRRKAKKLMKRSSKPDEEESVHDDGVVQAEPIIVDHPPKPDP
;
A
#
# COMPACT_ATOMS: atom_id res chain seq x y z
N GLY A 1 12.77 5.40 9.85
CA GLY A 1 12.88 4.56 8.65
C GLY A 1 13.80 5.13 7.58
N GLU A 2 14.19 4.27 6.63
CA GLU A 2 14.95 4.58 5.42
C GLU A 2 14.16 5.41 4.40
N ILE A 3 14.80 5.84 3.31
CA ILE A 3 14.14 6.58 2.21
C ILE A 3 13.39 5.60 1.30
N GLY A 4 12.06 5.72 1.24
CA GLY A 4 11.20 4.99 0.32
C GLY A 4 11.33 5.51 -1.10
N ARG A 5 11.80 4.66 -2.02
CA ARG A 5 11.97 4.97 -3.46
C ARG A 5 10.97 4.26 -4.36
N GLU A 6 10.23 3.32 -3.81
CA GLU A 6 9.33 2.43 -4.52
C GLU A 6 8.19 1.96 -3.62
N MET A 7 7.14 1.45 -4.25
CA MET A 7 6.03 0.77 -3.60
C MET A 7 5.90 -0.64 -4.17
N TYR A 8 5.13 -1.46 -3.47
CA TYR A 8 4.96 -2.87 -3.82
C TYR A 8 3.50 -3.27 -3.86
N ILE A 9 3.21 -4.24 -4.72
CA ILE A 9 1.92 -4.92 -4.81
C ILE A 9 2.18 -6.41 -4.58
N VAL A 10 1.43 -7.02 -3.67
CA VAL A 10 1.53 -8.46 -3.39
C VAL A 10 0.88 -9.20 -4.56
N ASN A 11 1.69 -9.93 -5.32
CA ASN A 11 1.18 -10.83 -6.36
C ASN A 11 0.75 -12.17 -5.76
N HIS A 12 1.56 -12.72 -4.85
CA HIS A 12 1.25 -13.95 -4.12
C HIS A 12 1.99 -13.98 -2.77
N GLY A 13 1.31 -14.43 -1.71
CA GLY A 13 1.89 -14.69 -0.39
C GLY A 13 1.33 -13.80 0.73
N LYS A 14 1.84 -14.01 1.96
CA LYS A 14 1.38 -13.28 3.16
C LYS A 14 2.51 -12.49 3.80
N LEU A 15 2.24 -11.23 4.13
CA LEU A 15 3.18 -10.34 4.80
C LEU A 15 2.54 -9.73 6.04
N ASP A 16 3.36 -9.25 6.95
CA ASP A 16 2.96 -8.52 8.15
C ASP A 16 3.63 -7.16 8.22
N VAL A 17 2.88 -6.19 8.74
CA VAL A 17 3.34 -4.81 8.92
C VAL A 17 3.58 -4.58 10.40
N PHE A 18 4.74 -4.01 10.73
CA PHE A 18 5.18 -3.71 12.09
C PHE A 18 5.48 -2.22 12.26
N ILE A 19 5.14 -1.69 13.43
CA ILE A 19 5.56 -0.36 13.90
C ILE A 19 6.03 -0.55 15.34
N ASP A 20 7.27 -0.12 15.64
CA ASP A 20 7.88 -0.28 16.96
C ASP A 20 7.74 -1.71 17.51
N ASP A 21 8.10 -2.70 16.67
CA ASP A 21 8.01 -4.16 16.93
C ASP A 21 6.59 -4.71 17.18
N LYS A 22 5.55 -3.88 17.12
CA LYS A 22 4.15 -4.32 17.23
C LYS A 22 3.57 -4.62 15.85
N ARG A 23 3.03 -5.83 15.67
CA ARG A 23 2.26 -6.20 14.47
C ARG A 23 0.98 -5.38 14.41
N ILE A 24 0.80 -4.60 13.34
CA ILE A 24 -0.37 -3.72 13.16
C ILE A 24 -1.32 -4.17 12.04
N ALA A 25 -0.86 -4.98 11.09
CA ALA A 25 -1.68 -5.46 9.97
C ALA A 25 -1.06 -6.70 9.30
N GLY A 26 -1.90 -7.49 8.63
CA GLY A 26 -1.49 -8.50 7.65
C GLY A 26 -1.83 -8.05 6.22
N LEU A 27 -0.98 -8.41 5.26
CA LEU A 27 -1.17 -8.16 3.84
C LEU A 27 -1.20 -9.50 3.10
N GLU A 28 -2.08 -9.60 2.11
CA GLU A 28 -2.23 -10.78 1.25
C GLU A 28 -2.29 -10.35 -0.23
N ASP A 29 -2.50 -11.29 -1.14
CA ASP A 29 -2.59 -11.09 -2.57
C ASP A 29 -3.48 -9.90 -2.95
N GLY A 30 -2.98 -9.05 -3.86
CA GLY A 30 -3.61 -7.79 -4.26
C GLY A 30 -3.35 -6.61 -3.30
N ALA A 31 -2.79 -6.83 -2.12
CA ALA A 31 -2.45 -5.74 -1.21
C ALA A 31 -1.35 -4.84 -1.80
N VAL A 32 -1.45 -3.56 -1.48
CA VAL A 32 -0.51 -2.53 -1.94
C VAL A 32 0.06 -1.84 -0.70
N PHE A 33 1.38 -1.71 -0.65
CA PHE A 33 2.07 -1.10 0.49
C PHE A 33 3.28 -0.25 0.06
N GLY A 34 3.70 0.66 0.94
CA GLY A 34 4.81 1.60 0.70
C GLY A 34 4.38 2.94 0.08
N GLU A 35 3.09 3.15 -0.11
CA GLU A 35 2.49 4.35 -0.70
C GLU A 35 2.68 5.61 0.15
N ILE A 36 2.70 5.50 1.49
CA ILE A 36 2.84 6.64 2.41
C ILE A 36 4.15 7.38 2.14
N SER A 37 5.25 6.63 2.07
CA SER A 37 6.59 7.17 1.80
C SER A 37 6.72 7.63 0.36
N LEU A 38 6.14 6.89 -0.60
CA LEU A 38 6.27 7.21 -2.01
C LEU A 38 5.56 8.54 -2.37
N LEU A 39 4.40 8.77 -1.77
CA LEU A 39 3.55 9.96 -1.98
C LEU A 39 3.82 11.11 -1.00
N GLU A 40 4.82 10.95 -0.13
CA GLU A 40 5.26 11.95 0.86
C GLU A 40 4.15 12.43 1.80
N VAL A 41 3.18 11.55 2.09
CA VAL A 41 1.98 11.90 2.86
C VAL A 41 2.30 12.18 4.34
N ALA A 42 3.44 11.67 4.82
CA ALA A 42 3.93 11.82 6.20
C ALA A 42 4.91 13.00 6.40
N GLY A 43 4.92 13.99 5.50
CA GLY A 43 5.86 15.11 5.58
C GLY A 43 7.29 14.75 5.13
N GLY A 44 7.43 13.64 4.38
CA GLY A 44 8.69 13.19 3.81
C GLY A 44 8.57 11.79 3.22
N ASN A 45 9.64 11.33 2.58
CA ASN A 45 9.69 10.05 1.88
C ASN A 45 10.25 8.90 2.74
N ARG A 46 10.21 9.01 4.07
CA ARG A 46 10.75 7.97 4.95
C ARG A 46 9.74 6.84 5.16
N ARG A 47 10.22 5.60 5.26
CA ARG A 47 9.43 4.44 5.68
C ARG A 47 8.92 4.65 7.10
N THR A 48 7.62 4.42 7.27
CA THR A 48 6.88 4.63 8.53
C THR A 48 6.56 3.32 9.25
N ALA A 49 6.80 2.18 8.62
CA ALA A 49 6.54 0.85 9.13
C ALA A 49 7.49 -0.14 8.43
N ASP A 50 7.77 -1.24 9.11
CA ASP A 50 8.49 -2.39 8.56
C ASP A 50 7.50 -3.40 8.00
N VAL A 51 7.90 -4.10 6.93
CA VAL A 51 7.08 -5.14 6.31
C VAL A 51 7.90 -6.42 6.21
N ILE A 52 7.38 -7.49 6.78
CA ILE A 52 8.08 -8.78 6.90
C ILE A 52 7.21 -9.85 6.24
N SER A 53 7.78 -10.63 5.32
CA SER A 53 7.06 -11.77 4.75
C SER A 53 7.02 -12.94 5.74
N ARG A 54 5.87 -13.63 5.80
CA ARG A 54 5.72 -14.87 6.58
C ARG A 54 6.29 -16.10 5.88
N GLY A 55 6.63 -16.02 4.60
CA GLY A 55 7.08 -17.15 3.79
C GLY A 55 7.51 -16.73 2.39
N PHE A 56 7.40 -17.63 1.42
CA PHE A 56 7.64 -17.25 0.03
C PHE A 56 6.57 -16.25 -0.43
N SER A 57 7.01 -15.12 -0.98
CA SER A 57 6.12 -14.10 -1.53
C SER A 57 6.67 -13.57 -2.84
N THR A 58 5.77 -13.28 -3.77
CA THR A 58 6.06 -12.64 -5.04
C THR A 58 5.42 -11.27 -5.02
N LEU A 59 6.21 -10.24 -5.34
CA LEU A 59 5.80 -8.84 -5.32
C LEU A 59 6.04 -8.22 -6.69
N PHE A 60 5.14 -7.33 -7.11
CA PHE A 60 5.46 -6.33 -8.13
C PHE A 60 6.04 -5.10 -7.45
N THR A 61 7.04 -4.49 -8.09
CA THR A 61 7.70 -3.27 -7.62
C THR A 61 7.40 -2.14 -8.59
N LEU A 62 7.05 -0.96 -8.08
CA LEU A 62 6.87 0.25 -8.87
C LEU A 62 7.73 1.38 -8.31
N HIS A 63 8.63 1.91 -9.13
CA HIS A 63 9.52 3.00 -8.74
C HIS A 63 8.81 4.35 -8.74
N LYS A 64 9.28 5.28 -7.90
CA LYS A 64 8.72 6.62 -7.75
C LYS A 64 8.68 7.40 -9.07
N ALA A 65 9.75 7.31 -9.86
CA ALA A 65 9.87 8.06 -11.11
C ALA A 65 8.78 7.60 -12.10
N ASP A 66 8.69 6.30 -12.31
CA ASP A 66 7.72 5.70 -13.24
C ASP A 66 6.28 5.95 -12.77
N LEU A 67 6.00 5.82 -11.47
CA LEU A 67 4.70 6.16 -10.92
C LEU A 67 4.35 7.63 -11.20
N ASN A 68 5.25 8.56 -10.86
CA ASN A 68 4.98 9.99 -11.04
C ASN A 68 4.76 10.38 -12.50
N ASP A 69 5.44 9.71 -13.42
CA ASP A 69 5.23 9.94 -14.85
C ASP A 69 3.86 9.40 -15.29
N GLN A 70 3.52 8.17 -14.92
CA GLN A 70 2.22 7.56 -15.23
C GLN A 70 1.05 8.29 -14.58
N LEU A 71 1.21 8.86 -13.39
CA LEU A 71 0.15 9.64 -12.73
C LEU A 71 -0.23 10.92 -13.48
N LYS A 72 0.60 11.41 -14.42
CA LYS A 72 0.23 12.52 -15.31
C LYS A 72 -0.86 12.09 -16.29
N ASP A 73 -0.75 10.86 -16.79
CA ASP A 73 -1.69 10.27 -17.75
C ASP A 73 -2.92 9.67 -17.05
N PHE A 74 -2.77 9.21 -15.80
CA PHE A 74 -3.82 8.58 -15.01
C PHE A 74 -4.08 9.31 -13.67
N PRO A 75 -4.64 10.54 -13.70
CA PRO A 75 -4.80 11.36 -12.50
C PRO A 75 -5.76 10.77 -11.46
N GLU A 76 -6.77 9.99 -11.89
CA GLU A 76 -7.71 9.32 -10.98
C GLU A 76 -7.02 8.25 -10.12
N ALA A 77 -6.09 7.48 -10.70
CA ALA A 77 -5.29 6.51 -9.95
C ALA A 77 -4.48 7.20 -8.84
N GLY A 78 -3.93 8.39 -9.13
CA GLY A 78 -3.22 9.20 -8.15
C GLY A 78 -4.09 9.65 -6.98
N LYS A 79 -5.35 10.02 -7.24
CA LYS A 79 -6.31 10.37 -6.18
C LYS A 79 -6.62 9.17 -5.29
N ILE A 80 -6.83 8.00 -5.88
CA ILE A 80 -7.10 6.75 -5.14
C ILE A 80 -5.93 6.41 -4.23
N LEU A 81 -4.71 6.41 -4.76
CA LEU A 81 -3.49 6.11 -4.01
C LEU A 81 -3.29 7.09 -2.84
N ARG A 82 -3.47 8.40 -3.08
CA ARG A 82 -3.37 9.43 -2.02
C ARG A 82 -4.44 9.27 -0.94
N ARG A 83 -5.68 8.92 -1.32
CA ARG A 83 -6.77 8.66 -0.37
C ARG A 83 -6.44 7.45 0.51
N LYS A 84 -5.95 6.37 -0.09
CA LYS A 84 -5.53 5.15 0.63
C LYS A 84 -4.40 5.46 1.62
N ALA A 85 -3.36 6.16 1.18
CA ALA A 85 -2.24 6.58 2.02
C ALA A 85 -2.70 7.40 3.24
N LYS A 86 -3.59 8.39 3.04
CA LYS A 86 -4.16 9.19 4.13
C LYS A 86 -4.97 8.35 5.13
N LYS A 87 -5.76 7.37 4.64
CA LYS A 87 -6.54 6.47 5.49
C LYS A 87 -5.62 5.60 6.36
N LEU A 88 -4.56 5.05 5.77
CA LEU A 88 -3.58 4.22 6.46
C LEU A 88 -2.77 5.00 7.51
N MET A 89 -2.39 6.24 7.22
CA MET A 89 -1.74 7.11 8.22
C MET A 89 -2.65 7.39 9.42
N LYS A 90 -3.93 7.71 9.19
CA LYS A 90 -4.88 7.93 10.29
C LYS A 90 -5.04 6.70 11.18
N ARG A 91 -5.15 5.51 10.57
CA ARG A 91 -5.27 4.24 11.29
C ARG A 91 -4.00 3.91 12.10
N SER A 92 -2.83 4.24 11.58
CA SER A 92 -1.56 4.05 12.29
C SER A 92 -1.39 5.00 13.47
N SER A 93 -2.04 6.18 13.45
CA SER A 93 -1.95 7.19 14.52
C SER A 93 -2.94 7.02 15.68
N LYS A 94 -3.93 6.12 15.55
CA LYS A 94 -4.90 5.79 16.58
C LYS A 94 -4.92 4.27 16.79
N PRO A 95 -4.17 3.73 17.76
CA PRO A 95 -4.09 2.30 17.98
C PRO A 95 -5.37 1.65 18.52
N ASP A 96 -6.37 2.43 18.95
CA ASP A 96 -7.52 1.92 19.71
C ASP A 96 -8.86 2.23 19.02
N GLU A 97 -9.27 1.36 18.10
CA GLU A 97 -10.67 0.94 17.96
C GLU A 97 -10.64 -0.53 17.54
N GLU A 98 -10.85 -1.41 18.52
CA GLU A 98 -11.08 -2.83 18.35
C GLU A 98 -12.37 -3.02 17.52
N GLU A 99 -12.24 -3.34 16.24
CA GLU A 99 -13.23 -4.23 15.61
C GLU A 99 -12.82 -5.66 15.97
N SER A 100 -13.59 -6.23 16.90
CA SER A 100 -13.60 -7.66 17.18
C SER A 100 -14.05 -8.41 15.92
N VAL A 101 -13.10 -8.80 15.10
CA VAL A 101 -13.28 -9.87 14.12
C VAL A 101 -12.44 -11.03 14.63
N HIS A 102 -13.08 -11.93 15.36
CA HIS A 102 -12.56 -13.28 15.42
C HIS A 102 -12.49 -13.81 13.98
N ASP A 103 -11.37 -14.44 13.66
CA ASP A 103 -11.00 -15.12 12.41
C ASP A 103 -10.13 -14.30 11.45
N ASP A 104 -8.92 -14.81 11.18
CA ASP A 104 -8.01 -14.48 10.08
C ASP A 104 -8.21 -13.13 9.35
N GLY A 105 -7.88 -12.02 10.04
CA GLY A 105 -8.04 -10.66 9.53
C GLY A 105 -7.10 -10.31 8.36
N VAL A 106 -7.47 -10.78 7.18
CA VAL A 106 -7.01 -10.31 5.87
C VAL A 106 -7.52 -8.89 5.68
N VAL A 107 -6.62 -7.92 5.56
CA VAL A 107 -7.02 -6.58 5.12
C VAL A 107 -7.39 -6.70 3.65
N GLN A 108 -8.68 -6.87 3.32
CA GLN A 108 -9.13 -6.93 1.94
C GLN A 108 -8.62 -5.68 1.20
N ALA A 109 -7.75 -5.92 0.22
CA ALA A 109 -7.22 -4.87 -0.62
C ALA A 109 -8.37 -4.34 -1.50
N GLU A 110 -8.69 -3.05 -1.38
CA GLU A 110 -9.48 -2.40 -2.42
C GLU A 110 -8.68 -2.49 -3.74
N PRO A 111 -9.25 -3.07 -4.81
CA PRO A 111 -8.56 -3.19 -6.09
C PRO A 111 -8.26 -1.79 -6.62
N ILE A 112 -6.97 -1.46 -6.72
CA ILE A 112 -6.51 -0.21 -7.35
C ILE A 112 -6.39 -0.41 -8.86
N ILE A 113 -6.17 -1.65 -9.28
CA ILE A 113 -6.20 -2.08 -10.67
C ILE A 113 -7.66 -2.37 -11.01
N VAL A 114 -8.38 -1.34 -11.47
CA VAL A 114 -9.58 -1.55 -12.27
C VAL A 114 -9.11 -1.97 -13.65
N ASP A 115 -9.70 -3.04 -14.21
CA ASP A 115 -9.48 -3.41 -15.61
C ASP A 115 -9.52 -2.15 -16.47
N HIS A 116 -8.49 -1.99 -17.30
CA HIS A 116 -8.34 -0.83 -18.17
C HIS A 116 -9.65 -0.62 -18.94
N PRO A 117 -10.26 0.59 -18.91
CA PRO A 117 -11.37 0.86 -19.82
C PRO A 117 -10.88 0.61 -21.25
N PRO A 118 -11.67 -0.06 -22.10
CA PRO A 118 -11.23 -0.40 -23.45
C PRO A 118 -10.74 0.86 -24.16
N LYS A 119 -9.58 0.75 -24.83
CA LYS A 119 -9.07 1.85 -25.65
C LYS A 119 -10.17 2.27 -26.63
N PRO A 120 -10.40 3.57 -26.84
CA PRO A 120 -11.30 4.00 -27.90
C PRO A 120 -10.78 3.45 -29.23
N ASP A 121 -11.67 2.84 -30.00
CA ASP A 121 -11.37 2.33 -31.34
C ASP A 121 -10.81 3.46 -32.24
N PRO A 122 -9.91 3.13 -33.20
CA PRO A 122 -9.24 4.11 -34.06
C PRO A 122 -10.20 4.91 -34.95
#